data_AF-A0A3A5VGL5-F1
#
_entry.id   AF-A0A3A5VGL5-F1
#
_cell.length_a   1.000
_cell.length_b   1.000
_cell.length_c   1.000
_cell.angle_alpha   90.00
_cell.angle_beta   90.00
_cell.angle_gamma   90.00
#
_symmetry.space_group_name_H-M   'P 1'
#
loop_
_entity.id
_entity.type
_entity.pdbx_description
1 polymer ?
#
loop_
_entity_poly.entity_id
_entity_poly.type
_entity_poly.pdbx_seq_one_letter_code
_entity_poly.pdbx_strand_id
1 'polypeptide(L)'
;MAGLMDIFLLKERVNGERDNIFMILFEKASILLALLLITLVGVALELPGWGVAVLLGASLGPVVYGHYYFIYIRPIKKKQNLDGDGKRALDKGK
;
A
#
# COMPACT_ATOMS: atom_id res chain seq x y z
N MET A 1 22.50 25.09 -20.50
CA MET A 1 21.27 25.62 -19.89
C MET A 1 20.23 24.52 -19.97
N ALA A 2 19.89 23.86 -18.85
CA ALA A 2 18.82 22.86 -18.83
C ALA A 2 17.51 23.58 -19.20
N GLY A 3 16.99 23.29 -20.39
CA GLY A 3 15.88 24.05 -20.96
C GLY A 3 14.58 23.72 -20.23
N LEU A 4 13.65 24.68 -20.19
CA LEU A 4 12.29 24.45 -19.69
C LEU A 4 11.62 23.21 -20.32
N MET A 5 12.01 22.83 -21.54
CA MET A 5 11.62 21.58 -22.21
C MET A 5 12.09 20.31 -21.49
N ASP A 6 13.32 20.26 -20.96
CA ASP A 6 13.79 19.11 -20.20
C ASP A 6 13.00 18.97 -18.89
N ILE A 7 12.64 20.09 -18.26
CA ILE A 7 11.79 20.10 -17.06
C ILE A 7 10.35 19.64 -17.40
N PHE A 8 9.82 20.05 -18.56
CA PHE A 8 8.49 19.62 -19.02
C PHE A 8 8.47 18.14 -19.37
N LEU A 9 9.47 17.64 -20.09
CA LEU A 9 9.64 16.22 -20.41
C LEU A 9 9.88 15.37 -19.16
N LEU A 10 10.63 15.88 -18.18
CA LEU A 10 10.81 15.21 -16.89
C LEU A 10 9.48 15.14 -16.13
N LYS A 11 8.72 16.24 -16.10
CA LYS A 11 7.39 16.31 -15.48
C LYS A 11 6.39 15.39 -16.18
N GLU A 12 6.44 15.30 -17.50
CA GLU A 12 5.56 14.45 -18.31
C GLU A 12 5.94 12.97 -18.17
N ARG A 13 7.23 12.63 -18.09
CA ARG A 13 7.72 11.28 -17.76
C ARG A 13 7.33 10.85 -16.34
N VAL A 14 7.53 11.72 -15.35
CA VAL A 14 7.10 11.49 -13.95
C VAL A 14 5.56 11.40 -13.85
N ASN A 15 4.85 12.17 -14.68
CA ASN A 15 3.39 12.13 -14.73
C ASN A 15 2.82 10.94 -15.53
N GLY A 16 3.57 10.40 -16.49
CA GLY A 16 3.19 9.19 -17.25
C GLY A 16 3.27 7.93 -16.40
N GLU A 17 4.11 7.92 -15.35
CA GLU A 17 4.05 6.90 -14.29
C GLU A 17 2.85 7.07 -13.34
N ARG A 18 2.04 8.13 -13.47
CA ARG A 18 0.78 8.33 -12.69
C ARG A 18 -0.42 7.61 -13.28
N ASP A 19 -0.23 6.60 -14.12
CA ASP A 19 -1.30 5.70 -14.61
C ASP A 19 -2.12 5.04 -13.49
N ASN A 20 -1.69 5.18 -12.24
CA ASN A 20 -2.30 4.57 -11.07
C ASN A 20 -2.82 5.58 -10.04
N ILE A 21 -3.23 6.81 -10.44
CA ILE A 21 -3.96 7.73 -9.53
C ILE A 21 -5.14 7.01 -8.86
N PHE A 22 -5.88 6.21 -9.62
CA PHE A 22 -6.97 5.39 -9.09
C PHE A 22 -6.47 4.34 -8.09
N MET A 23 -5.33 3.69 -8.32
CA MET A 23 -4.78 2.75 -7.33
C MET A 23 -4.32 3.47 -6.07
N ILE A 24 -3.63 4.61 -6.17
CA ILE A 24 -3.19 5.38 -5.00
C ILE A 24 -4.41 5.85 -4.19
N LEU A 25 -5.44 6.34 -4.88
CA LEU A 25 -6.69 6.75 -4.24
C LEU A 25 -7.39 5.56 -3.58
N PHE A 26 -7.46 4.42 -4.28
CA PHE A 26 -8.03 3.18 -3.78
C PHE A 26 -7.27 2.71 -2.54
N GLU A 27 -5.93 2.74 -2.54
CA GLU A 27 -5.11 2.39 -1.38
C GLU A 27 -5.43 3.22 -0.14
N LYS A 28 -5.63 4.53 -0.27
CA LYS A 28 -6.00 5.36 0.88
C LYS A 28 -7.46 5.14 1.27
N ALA A 29 -8.34 4.99 0.29
CA ALA A 29 -9.76 4.76 0.50
C ALA A 29 -10.03 3.44 1.23
N SER A 30 -9.33 2.34 0.89
CA SER A 30 -9.53 1.05 1.55
C SER A 30 -9.08 1.03 3.00
N ILE A 31 -8.05 1.80 3.38
CA ILE A 31 -7.71 2.00 4.80
C ILE A 31 -8.86 2.70 5.54
N LEU A 32 -9.36 3.80 4.97
CA LEU A 32 -10.45 4.57 5.57
C LEU A 32 -11.74 3.73 5.67
N LEU A 33 -12.03 2.93 4.65
CA LEU A 33 -13.20 2.06 4.61
C LEU A 33 -13.10 0.96 5.68
N ALA A 34 -11.92 0.35 5.84
CA ALA A 34 -11.69 -0.62 6.91
C ALA A 34 -11.86 0.00 8.32
N LEU A 35 -11.28 1.18 8.55
CA LEU A 35 -11.44 1.90 9.83
C LEU A 35 -12.88 2.35 10.09
N LEU A 36 -13.61 2.73 9.04
CA LEU A 36 -15.04 3.02 9.11
C LEU A 36 -15.83 1.79 9.55
N LEU A 37 -15.57 0.62 8.95
CA LEU A 37 -16.24 -0.62 9.34
C LEU A 37 -15.98 -0.99 10.81
N ILE A 38 -14.75 -0.82 11.28
CA ILE A 38 -14.40 -1.06 12.69
C ILE A 38 -15.14 -0.09 13.62
N THR A 39 -15.24 1.18 13.22
CA THR A 39 -16.03 2.18 13.95
C THR A 39 -17.50 1.77 14.02
N LEU A 40 -18.08 1.35 12.90
CA LEU A 40 -19.46 0.87 12.83
C LEU A 40 -19.70 -0.36 13.70
N VAL A 41 -18.75 -1.30 13.77
CA VAL A 41 -18.83 -2.44 14.70
C VAL A 41 -18.83 -1.95 16.15
N GLY A 42 -17.96 -1.00 16.51
CA GLY A 42 -17.96 -0.43 17.86
C GLY A 42 -19.28 0.24 18.24
N VAL A 43 -19.90 0.95 17.29
CA VAL A 43 -21.22 1.56 17.45
C VAL A 43 -22.32 0.50 17.54
N ALA A 44 -22.27 -0.54 16.70
CA ALA A 44 -23.25 -1.63 16.69
C ALA A 44 -23.21 -2.48 17.97
N LEU A 45 -22.07 -2.50 18.66
CA LEU A 45 -21.91 -3.12 19.98
C LEU A 45 -22.29 -2.19 21.13
N GLU A 46 -22.85 -1.01 20.84
CA GLU A 46 -23.26 0.00 21.83
C GLU A 46 -22.13 0.41 22.79
N LEU A 47 -20.88 0.40 22.32
CA LEU A 47 -19.76 0.82 23.14
C LEU A 47 -19.89 2.31 23.50
N PRO A 48 -19.49 2.71 24.72
CA PRO A 48 -19.42 4.12 25.07
C PRO A 48 -18.41 4.82 24.13
N GLY A 49 -18.59 6.13 23.90
CA GLY A 49 -17.79 6.87 22.91
C GLY A 49 -16.27 6.72 23.09
N TRP A 50 -15.79 6.63 24.32
CA TRP A 50 -14.36 6.37 24.61
C TRP A 50 -13.93 4.95 24.21
N GLY A 51 -14.81 3.95 24.33
CA GLY A 51 -14.57 2.57 23.92
C GLY A 51 -14.44 2.45 22.41
N VAL A 52 -15.28 3.17 21.65
CA VAL A 52 -15.16 3.27 20.19
C VAL A 52 -13.83 3.93 19.80
N ALA A 53 -13.42 4.99 20.49
CA ALA A 53 -12.15 5.68 20.24
C ALA A 53 -10.94 4.77 20.49
N VAL A 54 -10.96 4.00 21.59
CA VAL A 54 -9.91 3.01 21.90
C VAL A 54 -9.87 1.91 20.83
N LEU A 55 -11.02 1.38 20.41
CA LEU A 55 -11.11 0.36 19.37
C LEU A 55 -10.52 0.87 18.04
N LEU A 56 -10.92 2.08 17.62
CA LEU A 56 -10.42 2.71 16.40
C LEU A 56 -8.90 2.95 16.48
N GLY A 57 -8.42 3.54 17.59
CA GLY A 57 -7.01 3.81 17.82
C GLY A 57 -6.14 2.56 17.85
N ALA A 58 -6.61 1.49 18.52
CA ALA A 58 -5.91 0.21 18.55
C ALA A 58 -5.87 -0.48 17.17
N SER A 59 -6.91 -0.30 16.35
CA SER A 59 -6.99 -0.90 15.02
C SER A 59 -6.14 -0.21 13.95
N LEU A 60 -5.79 1.07 14.16
CA LEU A 60 -5.04 1.89 13.19
C LEU A 60 -3.72 1.22 12.77
N GLY A 61 -2.92 0.76 13.74
CA GLY A 61 -1.65 0.09 13.46
C GLY A 61 -1.80 -1.18 12.61
N PRO A 62 -2.58 -2.18 13.06
CA PRO A 62 -2.80 -3.43 12.33
C PRO A 62 -3.41 -3.24 10.94
N VAL A 63 -4.40 -2.36 10.78
CA VAL A 63 -5.06 -2.11 9.48
C VAL A 63 -4.07 -1.51 8.50
N VAL A 64 -3.33 -0.48 8.92
CA VAL A 64 -2.33 0.19 8.07
C VAL A 64 -1.19 -0.77 7.74
N TYR A 65 -0.69 -1.52 8.72
CA TYR A 65 0.38 -2.51 8.50
C TYR A 65 -0.05 -3.61 7.53
N GLY A 66 -1.21 -4.22 7.76
CA GLY A 66 -1.74 -5.28 6.90
C GLY A 66 -1.92 -4.79 5.46
N HIS A 67 -2.48 -3.59 5.30
CA HIS A 67 -2.67 -3.00 3.99
C HIS A 67 -1.36 -2.77 3.24
N TYR A 68 -0.34 -2.17 3.88
CA TYR A 68 0.96 -1.98 3.24
C TYR A 68 1.70 -3.29 2.97
N TYR A 69 1.52 -4.28 3.85
CA TYR A 69 2.13 -5.61 3.67
C TYR A 69 1.65 -6.29 2.40
N PHE A 70 0.34 -6.28 2.13
CA PHE A 70 -0.23 -6.95 0.96
C PHE A 70 0.14 -6.27 -0.36
N ILE A 71 0.20 -4.94 -0.37
CA ILE A 71 0.42 -4.17 -1.61
C ILE A 71 1.89 -4.03 -1.94
N TYR A 72 2.73 -3.76 -0.95
CA TYR A 72 4.14 -3.45 -1.20
C TYR A 72 5.06 -4.62 -0.87
N ILE A 73 4.89 -5.28 0.28
CA ILE A 73 5.87 -6.26 0.76
C ILE A 73 5.72 -7.62 0.05
N ARG A 74 4.49 -8.12 -0.06
CA ARG A 74 4.21 -9.44 -0.65
C ARG A 74 4.66 -9.55 -2.12
N PRO A 75 4.40 -8.57 -3.01
CA PRO A 75 4.82 -8.69 -4.40
C PRO A 75 6.35 -8.63 -4.57
N ILE A 76 7.04 -7.82 -3.75
CA ILE A 76 8.50 -7.70 -3.77
C ILE A 76 9.13 -9.05 -3.36
N LYS A 77 8.68 -9.65 -2.26
CA LYS A 77 9.15 -10.98 -1.84
C LYS A 77 8.89 -12.06 -2.91
N LYS A 78 7.74 -11.98 -3.59
CA LYS A 78 7.42 -12.91 -4.70
C LYS A 78 8.41 -12.75 -5.87
N LYS A 79 8.76 -11.52 -6.26
CA LYS A 79 9.77 -11.25 -7.30
C LYS A 79 11.17 -11.72 -6.89
N GLN A 80 11.59 -11.41 -5.66
CA GLN A 80 12.90 -11.85 -5.13
C GLN A 80 13.04 -13.37 -5.06
N ASN A 81 11.98 -14.10 -4.72
CA ASN A 81 12.00 -15.56 -4.72
C ASN A 81 12.14 -16.15 -6.14
N LEU A 82 11.54 -15.52 -7.15
CA LEU A 82 11.68 -15.95 -8.55
C LEU A 82 13.10 -15.68 -9.07
N ASP A 83 13.69 -14.53 -8.75
CA ASP A 83 15.05 -14.17 -9.16
C ASP A 83 16.12 -15.01 -8.43
N GLY A 84 15.87 -15.35 -7.15
CA GLY A 84 16.75 -16.19 -6.34
C GLY A 84 16.77 -17.66 -6.78
N ASP A 85 15.63 -18.17 -7.25
CA ASP A 85 15.53 -19.54 -7.79
C ASP A 85 16.22 -19.65 -9.17
N GLY A 86 16.08 -18.62 -10.01
CA GLY A 86 16.81 -18.52 -11.29
C GLY A 86 18.33 -18.52 -11.13
N LYS A 87 18.87 -17.87 -10.09
CA LYS A 87 20.31 -17.92 -9.79
C LYS A 87 20.79 -19.28 -9.28
N ARG A 88 19.97 -20.02 -8.52
CA ARG A 88 20.30 -21.37 -8.03
C ARG A 88 20.24 -22.44 -9.12
N ALA A 89 19.36 -22.28 -10.10
CA ALA A 89 19.29 -23.16 -11.27
C ALA A 89 20.53 -23.04 -12.18
N LEU A 90 21.11 -21.84 -12.29
CA LEU A 90 22.34 -21.58 -13.06
C LEU A 90 23.61 -22.11 -12.37
N ASP A 91 23.62 -22.17 -11.04
CA ASP A 91 24.76 -22.65 -10.24
C ASP A 91 24.88 -24.18 -10.21
N LYS A 92 23.77 -24.91 -10.31
CA LYS A 92 23.76 -26.39 -10.39
C LYS A 92 24.06 -26.95 -11.80
N GLY A 93 24.26 -26.09 -12.79
CA GLY A 93 24.56 -26.46 -14.18
C GLY A 93 26.04 -26.39 -14.56
N LYS A 94 26.94 -26.14 -13.58
CA LYS A 94 28.40 -26.23 -13.73
C LYS A 94 28.94 -27.39 -12.92
#